data_AF-A0AAD7CAJ8-F1
#
_entry.id   AF-A0AAD7CAJ8-F1
#
_cell.length_a   1.000
_cell.length_b   1.000
_cell.length_c   1.000
_cell.angle_alpha   90.00
_cell.angle_beta   90.00
_cell.angle_gamma   90.00
#
_symmetry.space_group_name_H-M   'P 1'
#
loop_
_entity.id
_entity.type
_entity.pdbx_description
1 polymer ?
#
loop_
_entity_poly.entity_id
_entity_poly.type
_entity_poly.pdbx_seq_one_letter_code
_entity_poly.pdbx_strand_id
1 'polypeptide(L)'
;MSSKSPEQAYLSLIASEPTDVETVTSLFDQLKPIPPSFLLGDWLGGHFPTLGHPVSQLIREIKWAGKHFHSEDDVDPILVYDEQGKRVWSEEWGHAKVHGQVEYRGVPSASMVYEAKPIIDYFRYVNEDVVAGIMESKDPNLLGGFHFYLKRYKPEM
;
A
#
# COMPACT_ATOMS: atom_id res chain seq x y z
N MET A 1 17.16 22.76 16.18
CA MET A 1 16.91 21.31 16.03
C MET A 1 16.00 21.17 14.82
N SER A 2 16.48 20.70 13.67
CA SER A 2 15.60 20.52 12.51
C SER A 2 14.66 19.35 12.79
N SER A 3 13.35 19.59 12.81
CA SER A 3 12.36 18.52 12.82
C SER A 3 12.49 17.72 11.54
N LYS A 4 12.45 16.38 11.64
CA LYS A 4 12.36 15.50 10.47
C LYS A 4 11.12 15.86 9.64
N SER A 5 11.21 15.79 8.32
CA SER A 5 10.01 15.90 7.48
C SER A 5 9.06 14.71 7.73
N PRO A 6 7.75 14.83 7.42
CA PRO A 6 6.81 13.72 7.54
C PRO A 6 7.28 12.46 6.80
N GLU A 7 7.89 12.63 5.62
CA GLU A 7 8.44 11.52 4.82
C GLU A 7 9.61 10.83 5.53
N GLN A 8 10.53 11.59 6.13
CA GLN A 8 11.65 11.03 6.91
C GLN A 8 11.18 10.33 8.18
N ALA A 9 10.12 10.85 8.82
CA ALA A 9 9.50 10.20 9.97
C ALA A 9 8.81 8.89 9.56
N TYR A 10 8.09 8.86 8.43
CA TYR A 10 7.47 7.65 7.91
C TYR A 10 8.49 6.57 7.55
N LEU A 11 9.61 6.94 6.91
CA LEU A 11 10.72 6.01 6.64
C LEU A 11 11.33 5.46 7.94
N SER A 12 11.39 6.27 9.00
CA SER A 12 11.86 5.81 10.31
C SER A 12 10.90 4.77 10.89
N LEU A 13 9.58 4.95 10.74
CA LEU A 13 8.59 3.95 11.18
C LEU A 13 8.72 2.61 10.45
N ILE A 14 8.98 2.62 9.14
CA ILE A 14 9.21 1.39 8.37
C ILE A 14 10.41 0.62 8.93
N ALA A 15 11.43 1.30 9.45
CA ALA A 15 12.63 0.67 10.00
C ALA A 15 12.49 0.24 11.47
N SER A 16 11.75 0.99 12.28
CA SER A 16 11.64 0.75 13.73
C SER A 16 10.38 -0.01 14.15
N GLU A 17 9.42 -0.17 13.23
CA GLU A 17 8.02 -0.55 13.49
C GLU A 17 7.27 0.46 14.40
N PRO A 18 6.02 0.80 14.08
CA PRO A 18 5.19 1.65 14.94
C PRO A 18 4.67 0.87 16.15
N THR A 19 4.33 1.61 17.21
CA THR A 19 3.73 1.06 18.43
C THR A 19 2.21 1.17 18.46
N ASP A 20 1.63 2.04 17.62
CA ASP A 20 0.21 2.34 17.62
C ASP A 20 -0.24 2.86 16.24
N VAL A 21 -1.54 2.66 15.96
CA VAL A 21 -2.17 3.01 14.67
C VAL A 21 -2.30 4.52 14.50
N GLU A 22 -2.50 5.25 15.59
CA GLU A 22 -2.68 6.70 15.59
C GLU A 22 -1.44 7.42 15.05
N THR A 23 -0.25 7.02 15.48
CA THR A 23 1.03 7.56 15.01
C THR A 23 1.19 7.37 13.50
N VAL A 24 0.88 6.18 12.97
CA VAL A 24 0.96 5.90 11.53
C VAL A 24 -0.08 6.70 10.75
N THR A 25 -1.31 6.79 11.27
CA THR A 25 -2.41 7.54 10.65
C THR A 25 -2.10 9.03 10.60
N SER A 26 -1.62 9.60 11.70
CA SER A 26 -1.25 11.01 11.81
C SER A 26 -0.09 11.38 10.88
N LEU A 27 0.89 10.49 10.73
CA LEU A 27 1.95 10.69 9.74
C LEU A 27 1.43 10.57 8.31
N PHE A 28 0.58 9.57 8.02
CA PHE A 28 -0.04 9.42 6.71
C PHE A 28 -0.82 10.67 6.27
N ASP A 29 -1.55 11.30 7.20
CA ASP A 29 -2.32 12.52 6.95
C ASP A 29 -1.45 13.73 6.55
N GLN A 30 -0.17 13.72 6.93
CA GLN A 30 0.80 14.78 6.61
C GLN A 30 1.54 14.55 5.29
N LEU A 31 1.43 13.36 4.69
CA LEU A 31 2.12 13.03 3.45
C LEU A 31 1.42 13.66 2.24
N LYS A 32 2.22 13.95 1.21
CA LYS A 32 1.73 14.59 -0.02
C LYS A 32 0.95 13.60 -0.89
N PRO A 33 0.00 14.07 -1.71
CA PRO A 33 -0.64 13.22 -2.71
C PRO A 33 0.34 12.84 -3.83
N ILE A 34 -0.02 11.79 -4.58
CA ILE A 34 0.70 11.37 -5.79
C ILE A 34 -0.26 11.32 -6.98
N PRO A 35 0.22 11.54 -8.22
CA PRO A 35 -0.55 11.26 -9.42
C PRO A 35 -0.62 9.74 -9.70
N PRO A 36 -1.63 9.23 -10.43
CA PRO A 36 -1.72 7.82 -10.82
C PRO A 36 -0.48 7.28 -11.50
N SER A 37 0.10 8.06 -12.41
CA SER A 37 1.31 7.70 -13.15
C SER A 37 2.52 7.40 -12.26
N PHE A 38 2.53 7.88 -11.01
CA PHE A 38 3.57 7.55 -10.05
C PHE A 38 3.55 6.08 -9.64
N LEU A 39 2.39 5.42 -9.66
CA LEU A 39 2.25 4.02 -9.23
C LEU A 39 2.69 3.02 -10.30
N LEU A 40 2.88 3.42 -11.55
CA LEU A 40 3.20 2.50 -12.66
C LEU A 40 4.44 1.65 -12.39
N GLY A 41 4.38 0.35 -12.72
CA GLY A 41 5.46 -0.62 -12.55
C GLY A 41 5.33 -1.50 -11.31
N ASP A 42 6.44 -2.15 -10.94
CA ASP A 42 6.49 -3.15 -9.89
C ASP A 42 6.78 -2.60 -8.49
N TRP A 43 6.04 -3.12 -7.51
CA TRP A 43 6.20 -2.75 -6.11
C TRP A 43 6.20 -3.97 -5.19
N LEU A 44 7.15 -3.97 -4.25
CA LEU A 44 7.18 -4.86 -3.10
C LEU A 44 6.24 -4.36 -2.01
N GLY A 45 5.41 -5.28 -1.51
CA GLY A 45 4.49 -5.02 -0.41
C GLY A 45 5.16 -5.13 0.95
N GLY A 46 4.87 -4.20 1.84
CA GLY A 46 5.21 -4.27 3.26
C GLY A 46 4.10 -3.70 4.12
N HIS A 47 4.09 -4.06 5.40
CA HIS A 47 3.11 -3.59 6.37
C HIS A 47 3.75 -3.50 7.76
N PHE A 48 2.96 -3.12 8.76
CA PHE A 48 3.39 -3.00 10.16
C PHE A 48 2.77 -4.13 11.01
N PRO A 49 3.46 -5.27 11.21
CA PRO A 49 2.89 -6.43 11.91
C PRO A 49 2.55 -6.15 13.38
N THR A 50 3.25 -5.21 14.02
CA THR A 50 3.08 -4.83 15.43
C THR A 50 1.71 -4.23 15.73
N LEU A 51 1.01 -3.69 14.72
CA LEU A 51 -0.33 -3.13 14.87
C LEU A 51 -1.42 -4.20 15.06
N GLY A 52 -1.11 -5.48 14.85
CA GLY A 52 -2.01 -6.60 15.16
C GLY A 52 -3.29 -6.65 14.33
N HIS A 53 -3.34 -5.94 13.20
CA HIS A 53 -4.54 -5.87 12.36
C HIS A 53 -4.83 -7.25 11.68
N PRO A 54 -6.08 -7.75 11.61
CA PRO A 54 -6.37 -9.07 11.04
C PRO A 54 -5.84 -9.31 9.62
N VAL A 55 -5.89 -8.27 8.77
CA VAL A 55 -5.31 -8.31 7.40
C VAL A 55 -3.80 -8.62 7.42
N SER A 56 -3.07 -8.27 8.49
CA SER A 56 -1.65 -8.64 8.64
C SER A 56 -1.45 -10.15 8.64
N GLN A 57 -2.36 -10.91 9.26
CA GLN A 57 -2.28 -12.38 9.25
C GLN A 57 -2.56 -12.90 7.84
N LEU A 58 -3.63 -12.41 7.20
CA LEU A 58 -4.01 -12.81 5.85
C LEU A 58 -2.87 -12.60 4.84
N ILE A 59 -2.27 -11.41 4.79
CA ILE A 59 -1.20 -11.12 3.81
C ILE A 59 0.07 -11.95 4.05
N ARG A 60 0.31 -12.40 5.30
CA ARG A 60 1.38 -13.35 5.61
C ARG A 60 1.05 -14.75 5.12
N GLU A 61 -0.19 -15.20 5.29
CA GLU A 61 -0.67 -16.50 4.84
C GLU A 61 -0.60 -16.64 3.33
N ILE A 62 -1.07 -15.62 2.59
CA ILE A 62 -0.99 -15.61 1.13
C ILE A 62 0.41 -15.24 0.60
N LYS A 63 1.41 -15.03 1.47
CA LYS A 63 2.77 -14.60 1.11
C LYS A 63 2.78 -13.40 0.15
N TRP A 64 2.04 -12.35 0.51
CA TRP A 64 1.89 -11.15 -0.31
C TRP A 64 3.25 -10.56 -0.69
N ALA A 65 3.50 -10.45 -1.99
CA ALA A 65 4.73 -9.96 -2.59
C ALA A 65 4.62 -8.51 -3.07
N GLY A 66 3.43 -7.93 -3.05
CA GLY A 66 3.18 -6.55 -3.45
C GLY A 66 2.18 -6.41 -4.58
N LYS A 67 2.42 -5.45 -5.47
CA LYS A 67 1.49 -5.06 -6.54
C LYS A 67 2.25 -4.79 -7.84
N HIS A 68 1.55 -4.90 -8.97
CA HIS A 68 2.08 -4.49 -10.27
C HIS A 68 1.05 -3.62 -10.98
N PHE A 69 1.46 -2.42 -11.39
CA PHE A 69 0.59 -1.46 -12.08
C PHE A 69 1.02 -1.39 -13.55
N HIS A 70 0.31 -2.13 -14.42
CA HIS A 70 0.58 -2.11 -15.86
C HIS A 70 0.19 -0.75 -16.47
N SER A 71 -0.97 -0.24 -16.05
CA SER A 71 -1.49 1.08 -16.41
C SER A 71 -2.42 1.63 -15.33
N GLU A 72 -3.04 2.79 -15.56
CA GLU A 72 -4.08 3.31 -14.66
C GLU A 72 -5.38 2.47 -14.72
N ASP A 73 -5.63 1.75 -15.81
CA ASP A 73 -6.85 0.94 -16.01
C ASP A 73 -6.63 -0.57 -15.82
N ASP A 74 -5.39 -1.00 -15.58
CA ASP A 74 -5.01 -2.40 -15.47
C ASP A 74 -3.91 -2.58 -14.42
N VAL A 75 -4.28 -3.21 -13.30
CA VAL A 75 -3.42 -3.42 -12.14
C VAL A 75 -3.62 -4.84 -11.64
N ASP A 76 -2.51 -5.48 -11.29
CA ASP A 76 -2.47 -6.72 -10.51
C ASP A 76 -2.31 -6.33 -9.03
N PRO A 77 -3.41 -6.24 -8.26
CA PRO A 77 -3.41 -5.58 -6.96
C PRO A 77 -2.78 -6.44 -5.86
N ILE A 78 -2.69 -7.75 -6.08
CA ILE A 78 -2.14 -8.74 -5.15
C ILE A 78 -1.24 -9.69 -5.94
N LEU A 79 0.06 -9.48 -5.80
CA LEU A 79 1.07 -10.46 -6.16
C LEU A 79 1.42 -11.30 -4.93
N VAL A 80 1.67 -12.59 -5.11
CA VAL A 80 2.09 -13.54 -4.08
C VAL A 80 3.37 -14.24 -4.50
N TYR A 81 4.14 -14.73 -3.53
CA TYR A 81 5.27 -15.62 -3.81
C TYR A 81 4.80 -17.06 -3.97
N ASP A 82 5.08 -17.67 -5.12
CA ASP A 82 4.88 -19.10 -5.34
C ASP A 82 5.93 -19.95 -4.61
N GLU A 83 5.87 -21.28 -4.79
CA GLU A 83 6.83 -22.22 -4.17
C GLU A 83 8.26 -22.04 -4.66
N GLN A 84 8.46 -21.46 -5.84
CA GLN A 84 9.77 -21.17 -6.44
C GLN A 84 10.28 -19.77 -6.07
N GLY A 85 9.51 -19.01 -5.27
CA GLY A 85 9.83 -17.64 -4.90
C GLY A 85 9.59 -16.62 -6.02
N LYS A 86 8.85 -16.99 -7.07
CA LYS A 86 8.45 -16.08 -8.13
C LYS A 86 7.21 -15.30 -7.70
N ARG A 87 7.17 -14.01 -8.06
CA ARG A 87 5.99 -13.14 -7.87
C ARG A 87 4.98 -13.47 -8.96
N VAL A 88 3.80 -13.93 -8.55
CA VAL A 88 2.67 -14.26 -9.44
C VAL A 88 1.43 -13.51 -8.98
N TRP A 89 0.63 -13.02 -9.92
CA TRP A 89 -0.65 -12.41 -9.60
C TRP A 89 -1.63 -13.47 -9.10
N SER A 90 -2.36 -13.15 -8.02
CA SER A 90 -3.39 -14.02 -7.49
C SER A 90 -4.75 -13.68 -8.11
N GLU A 91 -5.18 -14.50 -9.08
CA GLU A 91 -6.42 -14.32 -9.84
C GLU A 91 -7.68 -14.20 -8.95
N GLU A 92 -7.67 -14.82 -7.77
CA GLU A 92 -8.77 -14.78 -6.80
C GLU A 92 -9.09 -13.35 -6.30
N TRP A 93 -8.10 -12.44 -6.37
CA TRP A 93 -8.21 -11.04 -5.97
C TRP A 93 -8.66 -10.14 -7.11
N GLY A 94 -8.73 -10.67 -8.35
CA GLY A 94 -9.09 -9.93 -9.55
C GLY A 94 -8.10 -8.83 -9.91
N HIS A 95 -8.56 -7.92 -10.76
CA HIS A 95 -7.83 -6.71 -11.17
C HIS A 95 -8.31 -5.48 -10.39
N ALA A 96 -7.57 -4.39 -10.57
CA ALA A 96 -7.91 -3.09 -10.02
C ALA A 96 -7.61 -1.96 -11.01
N LYS A 97 -8.10 -0.76 -10.69
CA LYS A 97 -7.83 0.47 -11.43
C LYS A 97 -7.36 1.56 -10.51
N VAL A 98 -6.58 2.51 -11.03
CA VAL A 98 -6.13 3.70 -10.31
C VAL A 98 -6.95 4.92 -10.74
N HIS A 99 -7.50 5.62 -9.77
CA HIS A 99 -8.18 6.89 -9.96
C HIS A 99 -7.35 8.02 -9.33
N GLY A 100 -7.13 9.12 -10.06
CA GLY A 100 -6.21 10.19 -9.65
C GLY A 100 -6.73 11.23 -8.66
N GLN A 101 -8.04 11.30 -8.42
CA GLN A 101 -8.65 12.33 -7.57
C GLN A 101 -9.66 11.73 -6.59
N VAL A 102 -9.27 10.67 -5.90
CA VAL A 102 -10.09 10.14 -4.81
C VAL A 102 -9.68 10.82 -3.51
N GLU A 103 -10.64 11.46 -2.85
CA GLU A 103 -10.40 12.16 -1.59
C GLU A 103 -10.48 11.18 -0.42
N TYR A 104 -9.42 11.16 0.39
CA TYR A 104 -9.40 10.47 1.67
C TYR A 104 -8.80 11.39 2.72
N ARG A 105 -9.53 11.58 3.82
CA ARG A 105 -9.15 12.47 4.94
C ARG A 105 -8.77 13.88 4.47
N GLY A 106 -9.56 14.42 3.52
CA GLY A 106 -9.46 15.80 3.05
C GLY A 106 -8.36 16.09 2.03
N VAL A 107 -7.65 15.07 1.53
CA VAL A 107 -6.62 15.27 0.50
C VAL A 107 -6.84 14.33 -0.69
N PRO A 108 -7.09 14.83 -1.91
CA PRO A 108 -7.23 14.00 -3.11
C PRO A 108 -5.88 13.41 -3.55
N SER A 109 -5.85 12.12 -3.91
CA SER A 109 -4.64 11.42 -4.36
C SER A 109 -4.98 10.27 -5.31
N ALA A 110 -3.95 9.72 -5.95
CA ALA A 110 -4.07 8.42 -6.60
C ALA A 110 -4.54 7.36 -5.58
N SER A 111 -5.57 6.63 -5.95
CA SER A 111 -6.11 5.54 -5.16
C SER A 111 -6.48 4.37 -6.07
N MET A 112 -6.21 3.16 -5.62
CA MET A 112 -6.50 1.95 -6.38
C MET A 112 -7.82 1.34 -5.88
N VAL A 113 -8.74 1.08 -6.80
CA VAL A 113 -10.05 0.50 -6.53
C VAL A 113 -10.08 -0.90 -7.13
N TYR A 114 -10.36 -1.90 -6.28
CA TYR A 114 -10.48 -3.28 -6.74
C TYR A 114 -11.79 -3.45 -7.51
N GLU A 115 -11.74 -4.12 -8.65
CA GLU A 115 -12.94 -4.32 -9.48
C GLU A 115 -13.89 -5.35 -8.86
N ALA A 116 -13.32 -6.41 -8.28
CA ALA A 116 -14.07 -7.56 -7.76
C ALA A 116 -14.31 -7.51 -6.24
N LYS A 117 -13.71 -6.56 -5.52
CA LYS A 117 -13.77 -6.46 -4.05
C LYS A 117 -14.13 -5.04 -3.62
N PRO A 118 -14.91 -4.85 -2.55
CA PRO A 118 -15.28 -3.52 -2.06
C PRO A 118 -14.13 -2.88 -1.27
N ILE A 119 -12.97 -2.74 -1.91
CA ILE A 119 -11.70 -2.31 -1.34
C ILE A 119 -11.15 -1.11 -2.11
N ILE A 120 -10.67 -0.11 -1.38
CA ILE A 120 -9.96 1.05 -1.92
C ILE A 120 -8.65 1.21 -1.16
N ASP A 121 -7.55 1.26 -1.90
CA ASP A 121 -6.22 1.58 -1.38
C ASP A 121 -5.90 3.04 -1.68
N TYR A 122 -5.73 3.87 -0.65
CA TYR A 122 -5.37 5.28 -0.79
C TYR A 122 -3.86 5.47 -0.63
N PHE A 123 -3.21 6.17 -1.56
CA PHE A 123 -1.76 6.32 -1.56
C PHE A 123 -1.26 7.72 -1.25
N ARG A 124 -0.10 7.79 -0.59
CA ARG A 124 0.63 9.03 -0.34
C ARG A 124 2.11 8.90 -0.64
N TYR A 125 2.71 10.01 -1.02
CA TYR A 125 4.12 10.12 -1.34
C TYR A 125 4.97 9.99 -0.07
N VAL A 126 6.01 9.15 -0.13
CA VAL A 126 7.08 9.14 0.87
C VAL A 126 8.40 9.52 0.19
N ASN A 127 8.79 8.81 -0.87
CA ASN A 127 9.87 9.21 -1.76
C ASN A 127 9.69 8.55 -3.14
N GLU A 128 10.64 8.75 -4.05
CA GLU A 128 10.63 8.16 -5.41
C GLU A 128 10.51 6.61 -5.42
N ASP A 129 10.95 5.97 -4.34
CA ASP A 129 11.00 4.51 -4.21
C ASP A 129 9.97 3.95 -3.21
N VAL A 130 9.20 4.79 -2.52
CA VAL A 130 8.31 4.40 -1.42
C VAL A 130 7.01 5.20 -1.45
N VAL A 131 5.89 4.49 -1.34
CA VAL A 131 4.58 5.10 -1.07
C VAL A 131 3.96 4.49 0.17
N ALA A 132 3.22 5.32 0.90
CA ALA A 132 2.39 4.88 2.01
C ALA A 132 0.99 4.52 1.48
N GLY A 133 0.39 3.48 2.04
CA GLY A 133 -0.95 3.02 1.69
C GLY A 133 -1.83 2.86 2.93
N ILE A 134 -3.11 3.18 2.78
CA ILE A 134 -4.15 2.77 3.73
C ILE A 134 -5.31 2.13 2.97
N MET A 135 -5.70 0.95 3.41
CA MET A 135 -6.80 0.20 2.83
C MET A 135 -8.10 0.53 3.56
N GLU A 136 -9.11 0.92 2.80
CA GLU A 136 -10.51 0.92 3.24
C GLU A 136 -11.23 -0.27 2.62
N SER A 137 -12.12 -0.88 3.38
CA SER A 137 -12.89 -2.03 2.92
C SER A 137 -14.25 -2.03 3.60
N LYS A 138 -15.27 -2.45 2.84
CA LYS A 138 -16.61 -2.76 3.37
C LYS A 138 -16.85 -4.26 3.53
N ASP A 139 -15.88 -5.09 3.19
CA ASP A 139 -15.96 -6.54 3.42
C ASP A 139 -15.81 -6.83 4.92
N PRO A 140 -16.79 -7.49 5.57
CA PRO A 140 -16.70 -7.79 7.00
C PRO A 140 -15.53 -8.71 7.37
N ASN A 141 -14.98 -9.44 6.39
CA ASN A 141 -13.81 -10.31 6.59
C ASN A 141 -12.48 -9.59 6.35
N LEU A 142 -12.51 -8.39 5.76
CA LEU A 142 -11.34 -7.56 5.50
C LEU A 142 -11.56 -6.20 6.14
N LEU A 143 -11.19 -6.06 7.41
CA LEU A 143 -11.34 -4.80 8.13
C LEU A 143 -10.53 -3.67 7.44
N GLY A 144 -11.16 -2.51 7.27
CA GLY A 144 -10.48 -1.31 6.78
C GLY A 144 -9.60 -0.66 7.85
N GLY A 145 -8.87 0.39 7.48
CA GLY A 145 -7.88 1.04 8.35
C GLY A 145 -6.54 0.30 8.39
N PHE A 146 -6.31 -0.63 7.46
CA PHE A 146 -5.06 -1.37 7.38
C PHE A 146 -3.98 -0.52 6.72
N HIS A 147 -2.90 -0.24 7.46
CA HIS A 147 -1.75 0.49 6.96
C HIS A 147 -0.72 -0.45 6.33
N PHE A 148 -0.25 -0.06 5.15
CA PHE A 148 0.80 -0.75 4.42
C PHE A 148 1.70 0.27 3.72
N TYR A 149 2.77 -0.21 3.13
CA TYR A 149 3.65 0.60 2.28
C TYR A 149 4.11 -0.24 1.10
N LEU A 150 4.48 0.45 0.02
CA LEU A 150 5.04 -0.17 -1.17
C LEU A 150 6.45 0.36 -1.39
N LYS A 151 7.38 -0.53 -1.73
CA LYS A 151 8.74 -0.17 -2.15
C LYS A 151 8.95 -0.55 -3.61
N ARG A 152 9.59 0.29 -4.41
CA ARG A 152 9.91 -0.06 -5.81
C ARG A 152 10.65 -1.38 -5.87
N TYR A 153 10.16 -2.30 -6.69
CA TYR A 153 10.87 -3.54 -6.95
C TYR A 153 12.01 -3.26 -7.93
N LYS A 154 13.24 -3.50 -7.48
CA LYS A 154 14.45 -3.45 -8.31
C LYS A 154 15.02 -4.87 -8.29
N PRO A 155 14.75 -5.72 -9.30
CA PRO A 155 15.38 -7.03 -9.36
C PRO A 155 16.90 -6.81 -9.38
N GLU A 156 17.64 -7.54 -8.54
CA GLU A 156 19.09 -7.58 -8.64
C GLU A 156 19.45 -8.11 -10.04
N MET A 157 20.22 -7.32 -10.80
CA MET A 157 20.70 -7.68 -12.13
C MET A 157 21.72 -8.80 -12.09
#